data_AF-A0A6M1LGB1-F1
#
_entry.id   AF-A0A6M1LGB1-F1
#
_cell.length_a   1.000
_cell.length_b   1.000
_cell.length_c   1.000
_cell.angle_alpha   90.00
_cell.angle_beta   90.00
_cell.angle_gamma   90.00
#
_symmetry.space_group_name_H-M   'P 1'
#
loop_
_entity.id
_entity.type
_entity.pdbx_description
1 polymer ?
#
loop_
_entity_poly.entity_id
_entity_poly.type
_entity_poly.pdbx_seq_one_letter_code
_entity_poly.pdbx_strand_id
1 'polypeptide(L)'
;MTDPSAYPVLFRVTAATELRAGPGADQKAVRALPADQIVVMVAEAADGWIQVEAPGGQQGFAPAGLLRRQVAGAKSPTHVTETFPWRNVDRVNRDPKMLHTAFRDRALRVVARLNAEGIPFGIYEGMRGPWRQNHLYASGRSRSGRMLTPVQAWNSLHQFGLAADFVLALEGRWSWDADEGQSFMWDRLEAVGRDEGLVSKPGERPHLQLDGITVEDLKAGKLPPGADPTWMTAFTWITDSWDGKPAGPKLK
;
A
#
# COMPACT_ATOMS: atom_id res chain seq x y z
N MET A 1 10.77 21.81 0.78
CA MET A 1 9.35 21.42 0.66
C MET A 1 9.29 19.92 0.80
N THR A 2 8.61 19.41 1.81
CA THR A 2 8.37 17.96 1.95
C THR A 2 7.42 17.52 0.84
N ASP A 3 7.86 16.60 0.00
CA ASP A 3 7.04 15.96 -1.04
C ASP A 3 5.74 15.42 -0.37
N PRO A 4 4.54 15.73 -0.90
CA PRO A 4 3.30 15.21 -0.33
C PRO A 4 3.36 13.69 -0.22
N SER A 5 2.94 13.19 0.94
CA SER A 5 2.85 11.76 1.23
C SER A 5 2.14 11.03 0.08
N ALA A 6 2.78 10.01 -0.49
CA ALA A 6 2.20 9.13 -1.51
C ALA A 6 1.01 8.28 -0.97
N TYR A 7 0.75 8.37 0.34
CA TYR A 7 -0.43 7.82 0.99
C TYR A 7 -1.48 8.91 1.20
N PRO A 8 -2.76 8.65 0.84
CA PRO A 8 -3.85 9.54 1.19
C PRO A 8 -3.84 9.79 2.70
N VAL A 9 -3.87 11.05 3.12
CA VAL A 9 -4.00 11.37 4.54
C VAL A 9 -5.43 11.07 4.92
N LEU A 10 -5.63 10.04 5.74
CA LEU A 10 -6.96 9.63 6.17
C LEU A 10 -7.34 10.34 7.47
N PHE A 11 -8.61 10.65 7.62
CA PHE A 11 -9.19 11.14 8.87
C PHE A 11 -10.37 10.27 9.27
N ARG A 12 -10.46 9.95 10.56
CA ARG A 12 -11.67 9.41 11.18
C ARG A 12 -12.49 10.56 11.75
N VAL A 13 -13.78 10.59 11.42
CA VAL A 13 -14.76 11.50 12.02
C VAL A 13 -15.00 11.07 13.47
N THR A 14 -14.77 11.95 14.45
CA THR A 14 -14.89 11.59 15.88
C THR A 14 -16.29 11.67 16.44
N ALA A 15 -17.16 12.44 15.79
CA ALA A 15 -18.56 12.60 16.16
C ALA A 15 -19.34 12.96 14.90
N ALA A 16 -20.62 12.56 14.84
CA ALA A 16 -21.47 12.81 13.69
C ALA A 16 -21.48 14.31 13.31
N THR A 17 -21.27 14.58 12.02
CA THR A 17 -21.18 15.92 11.45
C THR A 17 -21.66 15.90 10.00
N GLU A 18 -21.37 16.96 9.25
CA GLU A 18 -21.74 17.10 7.84
C GLU A 18 -20.55 17.49 7.00
N LEU A 19 -20.51 16.94 5.78
CA LEU A 19 -19.69 17.42 4.70
C LEU A 19 -20.38 18.61 4.05
N ARG A 20 -19.66 19.71 3.84
CA ARG A 20 -20.22 20.99 3.35
C ARG A 20 -19.61 21.42 2.03
N ALA A 21 -20.32 22.26 1.28
CA ALA A 21 -19.87 22.75 -0.03
C ALA A 21 -18.68 23.74 0.06
N GLY A 22 -18.49 24.38 1.21
CA GLY A 22 -17.40 25.31 1.49
C GLY A 22 -16.93 25.22 2.95
N PRO A 23 -15.79 25.84 3.31
CA PRO A 23 -15.26 25.87 4.66
C PRO A 23 -16.07 26.84 5.54
N GLY A 24 -17.08 26.35 6.25
CA GLY A 24 -17.90 27.17 7.15
C GLY A 24 -19.16 26.47 7.63
N ALA A 25 -19.61 26.80 8.85
CA ALA A 25 -20.83 26.23 9.43
C ALA A 25 -22.12 26.77 8.79
N ASP A 26 -22.03 27.88 8.07
CA ASP A 26 -23.07 28.52 7.28
C ASP A 26 -23.20 27.92 5.86
N GLN A 27 -22.18 27.18 5.41
CA GLN A 27 -22.15 26.60 4.07
C GLN A 27 -23.11 25.42 3.93
N LYS A 28 -23.68 25.25 2.73
CA LYS A 28 -24.65 24.19 2.44
C LYS A 28 -24.09 22.80 2.80
N ALA A 29 -24.82 22.04 3.61
CA ALA A 29 -24.56 20.63 3.85
C ALA A 29 -24.82 19.83 2.55
N VAL A 30 -23.83 19.06 2.12
CA VAL A 30 -23.90 18.22 0.92
C VAL A 30 -24.04 16.73 1.26
N ARG A 31 -23.61 16.31 2.46
CA ARG A 31 -23.72 14.92 2.92
C ARG A 31 -23.56 14.80 4.44
N ALA A 32 -24.25 13.87 5.06
CA ALA A 32 -23.98 13.50 6.46
C ALA A 32 -22.68 12.69 6.59
N LEU A 33 -21.90 12.98 7.62
CA LEU A 33 -20.70 12.24 8.02
C LEU A 33 -20.93 11.60 9.40
N PRO A 34 -21.27 10.31 9.47
CA PRO A 34 -21.41 9.60 10.73
C PRO A 34 -20.12 9.60 11.56
N ALA A 35 -20.24 9.41 12.88
CA ALA A 35 -19.08 9.08 13.70
C ALA A 35 -18.38 7.82 13.16
N ASP A 36 -17.06 7.78 13.32
CA ASP A 36 -16.15 6.75 12.82
C ASP A 36 -16.02 6.64 11.29
N GLN A 37 -16.75 7.47 10.52
CA GLN A 37 -16.57 7.56 9.06
C GLN A 37 -15.14 7.97 8.72
N ILE A 38 -14.48 7.22 7.82
CA ILE A 38 -13.21 7.66 7.24
C ILE A 38 -13.45 8.54 6.02
N VAL A 39 -12.64 9.59 5.93
CA VAL A 39 -12.57 10.53 4.81
C VAL A 39 -11.11 10.72 4.39
N VAL A 40 -10.87 10.93 3.10
CA VAL A 40 -9.54 11.17 2.53
C VAL A 40 -9.28 12.67 2.46
N MET A 41 -8.15 13.15 2.94
CA MET A 41 -7.76 14.55 2.77
C MET A 41 -7.49 14.84 1.30
N VAL A 42 -8.17 15.86 0.79
CA VAL A 42 -7.93 16.42 -0.55
C VAL A 42 -6.98 17.62 -0.42
N ALA A 43 -7.26 18.53 0.50
CA ALA A 43 -6.46 19.72 0.77
C ALA A 43 -6.65 20.23 2.20
N GLU A 44 -5.63 20.88 2.75
CA GLU A 44 -5.79 21.71 3.95
C GLU A 44 -6.58 22.97 3.59
N ALA A 45 -7.54 23.34 4.43
CA ALA A 45 -8.31 24.57 4.29
C ALA A 45 -8.07 25.49 5.50
N ALA A 46 -8.39 26.76 5.35
CA ALA A 46 -8.24 27.75 6.42
C ALA A 46 -9.30 27.57 7.52
N ASP A 47 -9.07 28.22 8.66
CA ASP A 47 -10.07 28.47 9.71
C ASP A 47 -10.72 27.21 10.31
N GLY A 48 -9.94 26.15 10.48
CA GLY A 48 -10.39 24.94 11.18
C GLY A 48 -11.25 24.00 10.33
N TRP A 49 -11.14 24.07 9.00
CA TRP A 49 -11.78 23.16 8.06
C TRP A 49 -10.74 22.37 7.26
N ILE A 50 -11.13 21.18 6.79
CA ILE A 50 -10.31 20.36 5.89
C ILE A 50 -11.17 19.97 4.70
N GLN A 51 -10.63 20.10 3.49
CA GLN A 51 -11.28 19.55 2.31
C GLN A 51 -11.02 18.05 2.27
N VAL A 52 -12.08 17.27 2.22
CA VAL A 52 -12.03 15.81 2.28
C VAL A 52 -12.95 15.17 1.24
N GLU A 53 -12.62 13.95 0.85
CA GLU A 53 -13.44 13.09 0.02
C GLU A 53 -14.07 12.00 0.90
N ALA A 54 -15.40 11.92 0.87
CA ALA A 54 -16.17 10.88 1.56
C ALA A 54 -16.32 9.62 0.68
N PRO A 55 -16.68 8.45 1.25
CA PRO A 55 -16.88 7.23 0.45
C PRO A 55 -17.87 7.44 -0.69
N GLY A 56 -17.52 6.96 -1.88
CA GLY A 56 -18.28 7.21 -3.10
C GLY A 56 -17.87 8.49 -3.85
N GLY A 57 -16.74 9.11 -3.49
CA GLY A 57 -16.10 10.17 -4.28
C GLY A 57 -16.65 11.58 -4.06
N GLN A 58 -17.62 11.77 -3.15
CA GLN A 58 -18.18 13.09 -2.88
C GLN A 58 -17.18 13.93 -2.07
N GLN A 59 -16.65 14.98 -2.68
CA GLN A 59 -15.80 15.95 -2.00
C GLN A 59 -16.60 17.06 -1.32
N GLY A 60 -16.00 17.64 -0.28
CA GLY A 60 -16.48 18.82 0.42
C GLY A 60 -15.60 19.14 1.62
N PHE A 61 -16.10 19.93 2.56
CA PHE A 61 -15.35 20.42 3.72
C PHE A 61 -15.92 19.87 5.01
N ALA A 62 -15.06 19.45 5.93
CA ALA A 62 -15.44 18.97 7.26
C ALA A 62 -14.67 19.71 8.37
N PRO A 63 -15.24 19.88 9.58
CA PRO A 63 -14.59 20.60 10.66
C PRO A 63 -13.35 19.83 11.17
N ALA A 64 -12.18 20.44 11.12
CA ALA A 64 -10.91 19.84 11.53
C ALA A 64 -10.95 19.32 12.99
N GLY A 65 -11.65 20.04 13.88
CA GLY A 65 -11.80 19.63 15.29
C GLY A 65 -12.51 18.29 15.48
N LEU A 66 -13.34 17.88 14.52
CA LEU A 66 -14.07 16.61 14.49
C LEU A 66 -13.39 15.54 13.64
N LEU A 67 -12.18 15.82 13.15
CA LEU A 67 -11.37 14.89 12.41
C LEU A 67 -10.18 14.46 13.28
N ARG A 68 -9.91 13.17 13.32
CA ARG A 68 -8.66 12.63 13.89
C ARG A 68 -7.90 11.96 12.77
N ARG A 69 -6.71 12.49 12.51
CA ARG A 69 -5.82 11.96 11.49
C ARG A 69 -5.56 10.50 11.82
N GLN A 70 -6.00 9.63 10.93
CA GLN A 70 -5.59 8.24 10.92
C GLN A 70 -4.23 8.25 10.24
N VAL A 71 -3.18 8.08 11.04
CA VAL A 71 -1.83 8.02 10.49
C VAL A 71 -1.68 6.65 9.84
N ALA A 72 -2.09 6.51 8.59
CA ALA A 72 -1.49 5.53 7.69
C ALA A 72 -0.03 5.97 7.51
N GLY A 73 0.83 5.58 8.44
CA GLY A 73 2.16 6.15 8.49
C GLY A 73 3.02 5.57 9.61
N ALA A 74 3.59 4.40 9.35
CA ALA A 74 5.04 4.34 9.55
C ALA A 74 5.63 5.52 8.76
N LYS A 75 6.35 6.43 9.46
CA LYS A 75 6.94 7.63 8.86
C LYS A 75 7.46 7.33 7.44
N SER A 76 6.99 8.07 6.44
CA SER A 76 7.60 8.03 5.11
C SER A 76 9.10 8.30 5.29
N PRO A 77 10.00 7.50 4.69
CA PRO A 77 11.43 7.75 4.78
C PRO A 77 11.70 9.20 4.37
N THR A 78 12.36 9.96 5.25
CA THR A 78 12.52 11.42 5.10
C THR A 78 13.43 11.85 3.93
N HIS A 79 13.92 10.89 3.14
CA HIS A 79 14.59 11.10 1.87
C HIS A 79 14.38 9.84 1.03
N VAL A 80 13.25 9.75 0.32
CA VAL A 80 13.20 8.93 -0.90
C VAL A 80 13.72 9.86 -1.97
N THR A 81 15.05 9.99 -2.08
CA THR A 81 15.59 10.39 -3.38
C THR A 81 15.09 9.36 -4.38
N GLU A 82 15.04 9.72 -5.66
CA GLU A 82 14.65 8.89 -6.82
C GLU A 82 15.33 7.49 -6.90
N THR A 83 16.16 7.18 -5.92
CA THR A 83 16.93 5.98 -5.65
C THR A 83 16.75 5.57 -4.18
N PHE A 84 15.72 4.81 -3.84
CA PHE A 84 16.02 3.73 -2.90
C PHE A 84 17.02 2.83 -3.66
N PRO A 85 18.29 2.68 -3.25
CA PRO A 85 19.16 1.77 -3.97
C PRO A 85 18.52 0.40 -3.82
N TRP A 86 17.96 -0.17 -4.88
CA TRP A 86 17.25 -1.46 -4.83
C TRP A 86 18.17 -2.63 -4.44
N ARG A 87 19.47 -2.34 -4.34
CA ARG A 87 20.53 -3.15 -3.71
C ARG A 87 20.47 -3.16 -2.17
N ASN A 88 19.81 -2.19 -1.53
CA ASN A 88 19.64 -2.16 -0.08
C ASN A 88 18.66 -3.26 0.35
N VAL A 89 19.22 -4.27 1.01
CA VAL A 89 18.51 -5.47 1.42
C VAL A 89 17.79 -5.33 2.76
N ASP A 90 18.12 -4.29 3.53
CA ASP A 90 17.70 -4.13 4.94
C ASP A 90 16.44 -3.29 5.11
N ARG A 91 16.00 -2.53 4.09
CA ARG A 91 14.76 -1.77 4.18
C ARG A 91 13.72 -2.24 3.17
N VAL A 92 12.47 -2.20 3.62
CA VAL A 92 11.29 -2.46 2.81
C VAL A 92 10.91 -1.21 2.03
N ASN A 93 10.42 -1.41 0.81
CA ASN A 93 9.84 -0.33 0.02
C ASN A 93 8.34 -0.24 0.31
N ARG A 94 7.89 0.98 0.63
CA ARG A 94 6.48 1.28 0.88
C ARG A 94 5.96 2.36 -0.05
N ASP A 95 6.68 2.76 -1.08
CA ASP A 95 6.16 3.78 -2.00
C ASP A 95 5.21 3.12 -3.01
N PRO A 96 3.90 3.46 -3.00
CA PRO A 96 2.96 2.93 -3.98
C PRO A 96 3.35 3.30 -5.42
N LYS A 97 4.08 4.40 -5.67
CA LYS A 97 4.54 4.77 -7.01
C LYS A 97 5.45 3.70 -7.64
N MET A 98 6.04 2.84 -6.81
CA MET A 98 6.87 1.72 -7.23
C MET A 98 6.09 0.44 -7.51
N LEU A 99 4.76 0.44 -7.35
CA LEU A 99 3.90 -0.67 -7.74
C LEU A 99 3.40 -0.45 -9.17
N HIS A 100 3.26 -1.54 -9.91
CA HIS A 100 2.67 -1.52 -11.24
C HIS A 100 1.20 -1.09 -11.10
N THR A 101 0.74 -0.18 -11.96
CA THR A 101 -0.61 0.44 -11.89
C THR A 101 -1.74 -0.59 -11.76
N ALA A 102 -1.69 -1.66 -12.55
CA ALA A 102 -2.64 -2.78 -12.51
C ALA A 102 -2.85 -3.38 -11.11
N PHE A 103 -1.82 -3.39 -10.26
CA PHE A 103 -1.89 -3.83 -8.86
C PHE A 103 -2.07 -2.66 -7.90
N ARG A 104 -1.32 -1.55 -8.11
CA ARG A 104 -1.32 -0.37 -7.25
C ARG A 104 -2.71 0.14 -6.95
N ASP A 105 -3.51 0.36 -7.99
CA ASP A 105 -4.81 1.02 -7.83
C ASP A 105 -5.78 0.12 -7.05
N ARG A 106 -5.70 -1.20 -7.26
CA ARG A 106 -6.44 -2.21 -6.50
C ARG A 106 -5.98 -2.24 -5.04
N ALA A 107 -4.68 -2.31 -4.80
CA ALA A 107 -4.08 -2.31 -3.47
C ALA A 107 -4.47 -1.06 -2.65
N LEU A 108 -4.46 0.12 -3.28
CA LEU A 108 -4.87 1.37 -2.63
C LEU A 108 -6.37 1.39 -2.32
N ARG A 109 -7.23 0.81 -3.18
CA ARG A 109 -8.66 0.65 -2.88
C ARG A 109 -8.91 -0.34 -1.74
N VAL A 110 -8.16 -1.44 -1.67
CA VAL A 110 -8.19 -2.37 -0.53
C VAL A 110 -7.87 -1.63 0.77
N VAL A 111 -6.76 -0.89 0.82
CA VAL A 111 -6.37 -0.09 2.00
C VAL A 111 -7.47 0.91 2.34
N ALA A 112 -7.95 1.69 1.36
CA ALA A 112 -8.97 2.70 1.59
C ALA A 112 -10.27 2.10 2.16
N ARG A 113 -10.73 0.97 1.60
CA ARG A 113 -11.95 0.28 2.05
C ARG A 113 -11.80 -0.30 3.45
N LEU A 114 -10.70 -0.99 3.75
CA LEU A 114 -10.46 -1.55 5.10
C LEU A 114 -10.34 -0.44 6.15
N ASN A 115 -9.62 0.64 5.84
CA ASN A 115 -9.53 1.77 6.75
C ASN A 115 -10.92 2.39 6.96
N ALA A 116 -11.74 2.54 5.91
CA ALA A 116 -13.12 3.02 6.02
C ALA A 116 -14.03 2.15 6.90
N GLU A 117 -13.68 0.87 7.07
CA GLU A 117 -14.35 -0.07 7.98
C GLU A 117 -13.74 -0.07 9.40
N GLY A 118 -12.79 0.84 9.68
CA GLY A 118 -12.10 0.91 10.97
C GLY A 118 -11.00 -0.14 11.16
N ILE A 119 -10.57 -0.81 10.08
CA ILE A 119 -9.54 -1.85 10.09
C ILE A 119 -8.25 -1.26 9.50
N PRO A 120 -7.28 -0.85 10.33
CA PRO A 120 -6.19 0.03 9.91
C PRO A 120 -5.05 -0.73 9.23
N PHE A 121 -5.31 -1.39 8.11
CA PHE A 121 -4.25 -1.98 7.29
C PHE A 121 -3.45 -0.91 6.54
N GLY A 122 -2.16 -1.18 6.35
CA GLY A 122 -1.29 -0.43 5.45
C GLY A 122 -0.34 -1.36 4.69
N ILE A 123 0.29 -0.83 3.63
CA ILE A 123 1.31 -1.55 2.87
C ILE A 123 2.62 -1.54 3.68
N TYR A 124 3.03 -2.71 4.15
CA TYR A 124 4.29 -2.90 4.87
C TYR A 124 5.47 -3.06 3.91
N GLU A 125 5.31 -3.84 2.84
CA GLU A 125 6.31 -4.03 1.80
C GLU A 125 5.64 -4.22 0.43
N GLY A 126 5.89 -3.30 -0.49
CA GLY A 126 5.46 -3.36 -1.89
C GLY A 126 6.54 -3.95 -2.79
N MET A 127 7.01 -3.18 -3.78
CA MET A 127 8.00 -3.66 -4.74
C MET A 127 9.34 -3.97 -4.08
N ARG A 128 9.84 -5.19 -4.27
CA ARG A 128 11.08 -5.69 -3.66
C ARG A 128 12.13 -5.97 -4.73
N GLY A 129 13.35 -5.45 -4.57
CA GLY A 129 14.46 -5.76 -5.49
C GLY A 129 14.95 -7.22 -5.41
N PRO A 130 15.61 -7.74 -6.46
CA PRO A 130 16.15 -9.10 -6.51
C PRO A 130 17.25 -9.35 -5.48
N TRP A 131 18.09 -8.36 -5.15
CA TRP A 131 19.07 -8.47 -4.06
C TRP A 131 18.39 -8.74 -2.72
N ARG A 132 17.33 -7.98 -2.41
CA ARG A 132 16.56 -8.18 -1.19
C ARG A 132 15.84 -9.53 -1.19
N GLN A 133 15.24 -9.94 -2.33
CA GLN A 133 14.62 -11.26 -2.43
C GLN A 133 15.62 -12.39 -2.15
N ASN A 134 16.82 -12.35 -2.73
CA ASN A 134 17.86 -13.36 -2.46
C ASN A 134 18.38 -13.29 -1.02
N HIS A 135 18.50 -12.09 -0.47
CA HIS A 135 18.87 -11.90 0.93
C HIS A 135 17.84 -12.55 1.88
N LEU A 136 16.54 -12.38 1.62
CA LEU A 136 15.46 -13.06 2.35
C LEU A 136 15.50 -14.58 2.15
N TYR A 137 15.70 -15.03 0.91
CA TYR A 137 15.81 -16.45 0.57
C TYR A 137 16.96 -17.13 1.32
N ALA A 138 18.07 -16.43 1.53
CA ALA A 138 19.22 -16.95 2.27
C ALA A 138 18.93 -17.21 3.76
N SER A 139 17.91 -16.59 4.37
CA SER A 139 17.58 -16.80 5.79
C SER A 139 17.01 -18.20 6.06
N GLY A 140 17.47 -18.84 7.12
CA GLY A 140 17.18 -20.26 7.41
C GLY A 140 17.85 -21.23 6.45
N ARG A 141 18.78 -20.73 5.62
CA ARG A 141 19.60 -21.52 4.69
C ARG A 141 21.07 -21.18 4.94
N SER A 142 21.64 -20.30 4.12
CA SER A 142 23.04 -19.84 4.27
C SER A 142 23.21 -18.73 5.30
N ARG A 143 22.12 -18.11 5.77
CA ARG A 143 22.08 -17.16 6.89
C ARG A 143 21.25 -17.74 8.03
N SER A 144 21.64 -17.42 9.25
CA SER A 144 20.85 -17.77 10.44
C SER A 144 19.46 -17.12 10.43
N GLY A 145 18.53 -17.70 11.20
CA GLY A 145 17.14 -17.23 11.32
C GLY A 145 16.14 -18.23 10.75
N ARG A 146 14.85 -17.86 10.79
CA ARG A 146 13.77 -18.65 10.20
C ARG A 146 13.79 -18.52 8.67
N MET A 147 13.22 -19.48 7.96
CA MET A 147 12.95 -19.31 6.53
C MET A 147 11.95 -18.17 6.31
N LEU A 148 12.37 -17.11 5.60
CA LEU A 148 11.52 -15.92 5.34
C LEU A 148 10.79 -15.99 4.00
N THR A 149 11.32 -16.75 3.04
CA THR A 149 10.69 -16.97 1.75
C THR A 149 11.21 -18.27 1.14
N PRO A 150 10.35 -19.03 0.43
CA PRO A 150 10.77 -20.25 -0.24
C PRO A 150 11.39 -20.00 -1.62
N VAL A 151 11.29 -18.78 -2.18
CA VAL A 151 11.64 -18.49 -3.58
C VAL A 151 12.84 -17.56 -3.73
N GLN A 152 13.70 -17.87 -4.70
CA GLN A 152 14.85 -17.05 -5.08
C GLN A 152 14.42 -15.76 -5.80
N ALA A 153 15.39 -14.89 -6.07
CA ALA A 153 15.22 -13.74 -6.94
C ALA A 153 14.54 -14.13 -8.27
N TRP A 154 13.69 -13.22 -8.72
CA TRP A 154 12.84 -13.24 -9.90
C TRP A 154 11.75 -14.31 -9.87
N ASN A 155 11.44 -14.86 -8.69
CA ASN A 155 10.37 -15.84 -8.51
C ASN A 155 9.27 -15.36 -7.55
N SER A 156 9.15 -14.03 -7.36
CA SER A 156 8.10 -13.40 -6.56
C SER A 156 7.49 -12.20 -7.28
N LEU A 157 6.16 -12.02 -7.17
CA LEU A 157 5.44 -10.91 -7.78
C LEU A 157 5.80 -9.55 -7.16
N HIS A 158 6.36 -9.52 -5.95
CA HIS A 158 6.92 -8.29 -5.37
C HIS A 158 7.99 -7.67 -6.28
N GLN A 159 8.75 -8.48 -7.00
CA GLN A 159 9.84 -7.98 -7.86
C GLN A 159 9.35 -7.34 -9.15
N PHE A 160 8.07 -7.53 -9.46
CA PHE A 160 7.38 -6.93 -10.59
C PHE A 160 6.43 -5.81 -10.12
N GLY A 161 6.42 -5.47 -8.83
CA GLY A 161 5.48 -4.49 -8.28
C GLY A 161 4.00 -4.93 -8.38
N LEU A 162 3.75 -6.23 -8.42
CA LEU A 162 2.44 -6.85 -8.60
C LEU A 162 1.95 -7.61 -7.35
N ALA A 163 2.63 -7.40 -6.23
CA ALA A 163 2.24 -7.91 -4.92
C ALA A 163 2.70 -6.95 -3.82
N ALA A 164 2.05 -7.04 -2.67
CA ALA A 164 2.44 -6.35 -1.46
C ALA A 164 2.03 -7.14 -0.21
N ASP A 165 2.77 -6.91 0.87
CA ASP A 165 2.45 -7.38 2.20
C ASP A 165 1.69 -6.27 2.95
N PHE A 166 0.50 -6.57 3.44
CA PHE A 166 -0.41 -5.69 4.17
C PHE A 166 -0.38 -6.07 5.66
N VAL A 167 -0.21 -5.08 6.52
CA VAL A 167 -0.05 -5.29 7.96
C VAL A 167 -0.87 -4.26 8.72
N LEU A 168 -1.41 -4.63 9.88
CA LEU A 168 -2.14 -3.70 10.75
C LEU A 168 -1.20 -2.60 11.26
N ALA A 169 -1.64 -1.36 11.16
CA ALA A 169 -0.94 -0.16 11.62
C ALA A 169 -1.59 0.40 12.90
N LEU A 170 -1.52 -0.37 13.98
CA LEU A 170 -2.13 -0.04 15.27
C LEU A 170 -1.24 0.95 16.03
N GLU A 171 -1.79 2.11 16.39
CA GLU A 171 -1.09 3.14 17.21
C GLU A 171 0.27 3.57 16.63
N GLY A 172 0.39 3.59 15.29
CA GLY A 172 1.65 3.93 14.61
C GLY A 172 2.71 2.83 14.65
N ARG A 173 2.35 1.60 15.06
CA ARG A 173 3.19 0.40 15.02
C ARG A 173 2.61 -0.63 14.06
N TRP A 174 3.50 -1.42 13.45
CA TRP A 174 3.09 -2.58 12.66
C TRP A 174 2.78 -3.76 13.60
N SER A 175 1.61 -4.39 13.43
CA SER A 175 1.24 -5.63 14.12
C SER A 175 0.89 -6.73 13.12
N TRP A 176 1.47 -7.90 13.35
CA TRP A 176 1.18 -9.15 12.62
C TRP A 176 0.28 -10.08 13.43
N ASP A 177 -0.29 -9.58 14.53
CA ASP A 177 -1.10 -10.39 15.44
C ASP A 177 -2.39 -10.81 14.74
N ALA A 178 -2.69 -12.10 14.83
CA ALA A 178 -3.86 -12.72 14.19
C ALA A 178 -4.62 -13.59 15.19
N ASP A 179 -4.59 -13.21 16.47
CA ASP A 179 -5.35 -13.85 17.54
C ASP A 179 -6.87 -13.73 17.33
N GLU A 180 -7.68 -14.31 18.21
CA GLU A 180 -9.15 -14.29 18.07
C GLU A 180 -9.72 -12.87 17.94
N GLY A 181 -9.08 -11.88 18.56
CA GLY A 181 -9.49 -10.48 18.50
C GLY A 181 -9.15 -9.79 17.18
N GLN A 182 -8.19 -10.29 16.41
CA GLN A 182 -7.72 -9.66 15.17
C GLN A 182 -7.91 -10.54 13.92
N SER A 183 -8.17 -11.84 14.07
CA SER A 183 -8.29 -12.77 12.94
C SER A 183 -9.35 -12.33 11.92
N PHE A 184 -10.48 -11.77 12.38
CA PHE A 184 -11.53 -11.29 11.48
C PHE A 184 -11.04 -10.15 10.57
N MET A 185 -10.07 -9.35 11.01
CA MET A 185 -9.50 -8.26 10.21
C MET A 185 -8.71 -8.82 9.02
N TRP A 186 -7.95 -9.88 9.24
CA TRP A 186 -7.21 -10.57 8.18
C TRP A 186 -8.14 -11.30 7.20
N ASP A 187 -9.21 -11.93 7.70
CA ASP A 187 -10.25 -12.50 6.83
C ASP A 187 -10.90 -11.42 5.96
N ARG A 188 -11.08 -10.22 6.55
CA ARG A 188 -11.61 -9.07 5.83
C ARG A 188 -10.65 -8.53 4.79
N LEU A 189 -9.34 -8.49 5.07
CA LEU A 189 -8.29 -8.15 4.10
C LEU A 189 -8.37 -9.07 2.87
N GLU A 190 -8.45 -10.38 3.06
CA GLU A 190 -8.55 -11.33 1.96
C GLU A 190 -9.87 -11.18 1.17
N ALA A 191 -10.99 -10.96 1.86
CA ALA A 191 -12.28 -10.74 1.22
C ALA A 191 -12.30 -9.48 0.35
N VAL A 192 -11.83 -8.35 0.90
CA VAL A 192 -11.75 -7.08 0.17
C VAL A 192 -10.71 -7.16 -0.97
N GLY A 193 -9.59 -7.85 -0.74
CA GLY A 193 -8.62 -8.14 -1.79
C GLY A 193 -9.25 -8.88 -2.96
N ARG A 194 -10.04 -9.92 -2.69
CA ARG A 194 -10.75 -10.70 -3.72
C ARG A 194 -11.74 -9.86 -4.52
N ASP A 195 -12.52 -9.01 -3.85
CA ASP A 195 -13.44 -8.08 -4.52
C ASP A 195 -12.70 -7.15 -5.50
N GLU A 196 -11.46 -6.78 -5.16
CA GLU A 196 -10.59 -5.95 -6.00
C GLU A 196 -9.76 -6.76 -7.02
N GLY A 197 -10.01 -8.07 -7.16
CA GLY A 197 -9.29 -8.95 -8.09
C GLY A 197 -7.85 -9.26 -7.67
N LEU A 198 -7.58 -9.25 -6.37
CA LEU A 198 -6.33 -9.68 -5.77
C LEU A 198 -6.52 -11.00 -5.03
N VAL A 199 -5.47 -11.79 -4.93
CA VAL A 199 -5.48 -13.09 -4.25
C VAL A 199 -4.38 -13.17 -3.21
N SER A 200 -4.67 -13.87 -2.11
CA SER A 200 -3.68 -14.31 -1.13
C SER A 200 -3.27 -15.75 -1.40
N LYS A 201 -2.08 -16.13 -0.96
CA LYS A 201 -1.65 -17.53 -0.96
C LYS A 201 -2.02 -18.20 0.36
N PRO A 202 -2.39 -19.50 0.35
CA PRO A 202 -2.65 -20.23 1.58
C PRO A 202 -1.50 -20.10 2.58
N GLY A 203 -1.78 -19.63 3.80
CA GLY A 203 -0.78 -19.44 4.85
C GLY A 203 0.01 -18.14 4.78
N GLU A 204 -0.23 -17.28 3.79
CA GLU A 204 0.43 -15.97 3.63
C GLU A 204 -0.60 -14.83 3.82
N ARG A 205 -1.33 -14.80 4.95
CA ARG A 205 -2.42 -13.82 5.21
C ARG A 205 -2.05 -12.35 4.90
N PRO A 206 -0.82 -11.86 5.20
CA PRO A 206 -0.42 -10.49 4.82
C PRO A 206 -0.29 -10.25 3.31
N HIS A 207 -0.08 -11.29 2.51
CA HIS A 207 0.29 -11.18 1.12
C HIS A 207 -0.93 -11.07 0.22
N LEU A 208 -1.05 -9.99 -0.56
CA LEU A 208 -1.95 -9.93 -1.70
C LEU A 208 -1.15 -9.70 -2.98
N GLN A 209 -1.56 -10.39 -4.04
CA GLN A 209 -0.97 -10.27 -5.38
C GLN A 209 -2.04 -10.20 -6.46
N LEU A 210 -1.66 -9.67 -7.64
CA LEU A 210 -2.53 -9.67 -8.80
C LEU A 210 -2.88 -11.11 -9.21
N ASP A 211 -4.17 -11.36 -9.48
CA ASP A 211 -4.64 -12.68 -9.91
C ASP A 211 -4.37 -12.94 -11.40
N GLY A 212 -4.40 -14.21 -11.81
CA GLY A 212 -4.31 -14.62 -13.21
C GLY A 212 -2.97 -14.38 -13.90
N ILE A 213 -1.90 -14.08 -13.14
CA ILE A 213 -0.57 -13.84 -13.68
C ILE A 213 0.48 -14.78 -13.08
N THR A 214 1.41 -15.21 -13.93
CA THR A 214 2.50 -16.12 -13.54
C THR A 214 3.85 -15.41 -13.58
N VAL A 215 4.76 -15.84 -12.72
CA VAL A 215 6.16 -15.37 -12.74
C VAL A 215 6.80 -15.69 -14.09
N GLU A 216 6.46 -16.83 -14.68
CA GLU A 216 6.98 -17.32 -15.95
C GLU A 216 6.62 -16.36 -17.09
N ASP A 217 5.35 -15.93 -17.16
CA ASP A 217 4.89 -14.94 -18.15
C ASP A 217 5.59 -13.59 -17.95
N LEU A 218 5.71 -13.15 -16.70
CA LEU A 218 6.41 -11.91 -16.34
C LEU A 218 7.89 -11.96 -16.75
N LYS A 219 8.56 -13.10 -16.54
CA LYS A 219 9.97 -13.31 -16.97
C LYS A 219 10.13 -13.34 -18.49
N ALA A 220 9.08 -13.75 -19.21
CA ALA A 220 9.01 -13.69 -20.66
C ALA A 220 8.65 -12.30 -21.21
N GLY A 221 8.48 -11.29 -20.34
CA GLY A 221 8.16 -9.92 -20.72
C GLY A 221 6.66 -9.64 -20.90
N LYS A 222 5.78 -10.58 -20.53
CA LYS A 222 4.33 -10.39 -20.59
C LYS A 222 3.84 -9.66 -19.35
N LEU A 223 4.09 -8.36 -19.30
CA LEU A 223 3.61 -7.49 -18.24
C LEU A 223 2.12 -7.15 -18.44
N PRO A 224 1.34 -6.93 -17.36
CA PRO A 224 -0.01 -6.40 -17.49
C PRO A 224 0.03 -4.99 -18.12
N PRO A 225 -1.05 -4.55 -18.79
CA PRO A 225 -1.08 -3.24 -19.43
C PRO A 225 -1.07 -2.10 -18.40
N GLY A 226 -0.62 -0.92 -18.82
CA GLY A 226 -0.80 0.33 -18.08
C GLY A 226 0.37 0.76 -17.19
N ALA A 227 1.57 0.19 -17.35
CA ALA A 227 2.76 0.62 -16.60
C ALA A 227 3.01 2.14 -16.76
N ASP A 228 3.26 2.84 -15.64
CA ASP A 228 3.62 4.27 -15.68
C ASP A 228 5.15 4.48 -15.73
N PRO A 229 5.62 5.68 -16.11
CA PRO A 229 7.04 5.96 -16.27
C PRO A 229 7.88 5.73 -15.00
N THR A 230 7.30 5.96 -13.82
CA THR A 230 7.99 5.80 -12.54
C THR A 230 8.29 4.33 -12.28
N TRP A 231 7.27 3.48 -12.40
CA TRP A 231 7.45 2.03 -12.28
C TRP A 231 8.39 1.49 -13.36
N MET A 232 8.22 1.92 -14.63
CA MET A 232 9.06 1.47 -15.74
C MET A 232 10.54 1.79 -15.52
N THR A 233 10.84 2.99 -15.04
CA THR A 233 12.22 3.43 -14.75
C THR A 233 12.83 2.58 -13.65
N ALA A 234 12.09 2.36 -12.54
CA ALA A 234 12.53 1.52 -11.44
C ALA A 234 12.75 0.07 -11.88
N PHE A 235 11.79 -0.52 -12.60
CA PHE A 235 11.85 -1.91 -13.05
C PHE A 235 13.02 -2.13 -14.01
N THR A 236 13.19 -1.26 -15.00
CA THR A 236 14.31 -1.31 -15.96
C THR A 236 15.65 -1.20 -15.25
N TRP A 237 15.79 -0.27 -14.31
CA TRP A 237 17.02 -0.14 -13.54
C TRP A 237 17.35 -1.43 -12.78
N ILE A 238 16.33 -2.03 -12.14
CA ILE A 238 16.51 -3.27 -11.36
C ILE A 238 16.92 -4.42 -12.26
N THR A 239 16.31 -4.57 -13.43
CA THR A 239 16.64 -5.64 -14.38
C THR A 239 18.04 -5.47 -14.97
N ASP A 240 18.40 -4.24 -15.38
CA ASP A 240 19.68 -3.96 -16.04
C ASP A 240 20.85 -3.99 -15.06
N SER A 241 20.59 -3.59 -13.83
CA SER A 241 21.61 -3.60 -12.77
C SER A 241 21.82 -4.98 -12.15
N TRP A 242 20.93 -5.96 -12.41
CA TRP A 242 20.98 -7.27 -11.78
C TRP A 242 22.09 -8.16 -12.36
N ASP A 243 23.03 -8.51 -11.49
CA ASP A 243 24.22 -9.31 -11.77
C ASP A 243 24.18 -10.69 -11.09
N GLY A 244 23.10 -11.00 -10.36
CA GLY A 244 22.97 -12.21 -9.54
C GLY A 244 22.28 -13.39 -10.23
N LYS A 245 22.02 -14.44 -9.43
CA LYS A 245 21.32 -15.66 -9.86
C LYS A 245 19.99 -15.86 -9.12
N PRO A 246 18.95 -16.40 -9.78
CA PRO A 246 18.88 -16.67 -11.23
C PRO A 246 18.86 -15.38 -12.05
N ALA A 247 19.09 -15.48 -13.36
CA ALA A 247 19.08 -14.33 -14.26
C ALA A 247 17.72 -13.60 -14.23
N GLY A 248 17.76 -12.29 -14.46
CA GLY A 248 16.58 -11.44 -14.52
C GLY A 248 15.69 -11.69 -15.73
N PRO A 249 14.47 -11.11 -15.73
CA PRO A 249 13.58 -11.14 -16.88
C PRO A 249 14.24 -10.45 -18.08
N LYS A 250 13.96 -10.93 -19.29
CA LYS A 250 14.39 -10.27 -20.52
C LYS A 250 13.29 -9.31 -20.94
N LEU A 251 13.42 -8.04 -20.56
CA LEU A 251 12.58 -6.98 -21.11
C LEU A 251 12.77 -6.95 -22.63
N LYS A 252 11.66 -6.97 -23.38
CA LYS A 252 11.65 -6.84 -24.84
C LYS A 252 11.30 -5.41 -25.22
#